data_AF-A0A8D8B1Q1-F1
#
_entry.id   AF-A0A8D8B1Q1-F1
#
_cell.length_a   1.000
_cell.length_b   1.000
_cell.length_c   1.000
_cell.angle_alpha   90.00
_cell.angle_beta   90.00
_cell.angle_gamma   90.00
#
_symmetry.space_group_name_H-M   'P 1'
#
loop_
_entity.id
_entity.type
_entity.pdbx_description
1 polymer ?
#
loop_
_entity_poly.entity_id
_entity_poly.type
_entity_poly.pdbx_seq_one_letter_code
_entity_poly.pdbx_strand_id
1 'polypeptide(L)'
;MDHAVHAARGRPWNKLRFENNELECLYQRYTLKLQRFSVTGVVALVVVLCGVMAGLSLGYNQAPTLHNVFNSFLCLLFAVVLALLQFRLIRDSHLPYLCYGILFFTAAFCFISMPTVGIVFPVDTREVMAEGVWQIVFVVFLAYAMMPLQIWEAVLFGIILPSIHVGLTGYNIYNDNFQYLAYQQLAANIVIFVGVNVAGLVVNVMMERAQRRAFLDTRNCIAARLEMEDENEKLERLLLSVLPQHVAMEMKNDILSPVEGQFHKIYIQKHENVSILFADIVGFTVLASQCSAQELVRLLNELFGRFDQLAHDNHCLRIKILGDCYYCVSGIPDPRAD
;
A
#
# COMPACT_ATOMS: atom_id res chain seq x y z
N MET A 1 21.42 -7.40 6.41
CA MET A 1 20.83 -6.05 6.23
C MET A 1 21.62 -5.18 5.25
N ASP A 2 22.81 -5.57 4.79
CA ASP A 2 23.71 -4.67 4.04
C ASP A 2 23.73 -4.77 2.51
N HIS A 3 23.07 -5.74 1.87
CA HIS A 3 23.05 -5.81 0.40
C HIS A 3 21.93 -5.00 -0.27
N ALA A 4 20.97 -4.47 0.50
CA ALA A 4 19.93 -3.59 -0.03
C ALA A 4 20.38 -2.12 -0.14
N VAL A 5 21.48 -1.76 0.55
CA VAL A 5 21.96 -0.38 0.69
C VAL A 5 22.70 0.12 -0.55
N HIS A 6 23.29 -0.77 -1.36
CA HIS A 6 23.97 -0.37 -2.61
C HIS A 6 23.04 -0.03 -3.78
N ALA A 7 21.72 -0.20 -3.62
CA ALA A 7 20.73 0.32 -4.57
C ALA A 7 20.21 1.72 -4.19
N ALA A 8 20.89 2.41 -3.26
CA ALA A 8 20.90 3.86 -3.24
C ALA A 8 21.61 4.36 -4.51
N ARG A 9 20.94 4.27 -5.67
CA ARG A 9 21.28 5.07 -6.84
C ARG A 9 20.97 6.52 -6.48
N GLY A 10 21.87 7.12 -5.71
CA GLY A 10 21.89 8.54 -5.46
C GLY A 10 21.99 9.27 -6.79
N ARG A 11 21.08 10.22 -7.01
CA ARG A 11 21.27 11.31 -7.97
C ARG A 11 20.64 12.61 -7.46
N PRO A 12 21.22 13.77 -7.82
CA PRO A 12 20.95 15.06 -7.17
C PRO A 12 19.66 15.78 -7.64
N TRP A 13 18.83 15.14 -8.47
CA TRP A 13 17.74 15.79 -9.20
C TRP A 13 16.36 15.20 -8.91
N ASN A 14 16.21 14.40 -7.85
CA ASN A 14 14.89 13.92 -7.45
C ASN A 14 14.35 14.78 -6.31
N LYS A 15 13.80 15.97 -6.65
CA LYS A 15 13.17 16.90 -5.68
C LYS A 15 12.02 16.27 -4.89
N LEU A 16 11.52 15.12 -5.31
CA LEU A 16 10.40 14.40 -4.68
C LEU A 16 10.84 13.31 -3.68
N ARG A 17 12.15 13.07 -3.52
CA ARG A 17 12.69 12.09 -2.57
C ARG A 17 12.47 12.56 -1.13
N PHE A 18 12.11 11.63 -0.24
CA PHE A 18 12.04 11.93 1.19
C PHE A 18 13.43 12.17 1.78
N GLU A 19 13.55 13.13 2.70
CA GLU A 19 14.81 13.41 3.41
C GLU A 19 15.24 12.24 4.30
N ASN A 20 14.27 11.51 4.89
CA ASN A 20 14.53 10.31 5.68
C ASN A 20 14.71 9.08 4.79
N ASN A 21 15.89 8.46 4.85
CA ASN A 21 16.23 7.25 4.07
C ASN A 21 15.39 6.02 4.43
N GLU A 22 14.97 5.87 5.69
CA GLU A 22 14.11 4.77 6.10
C GLU A 22 12.71 4.92 5.49
N LEU A 23 12.20 6.16 5.47
CA LEU A 23 10.91 6.49 4.87
C LEU A 23 10.93 6.24 3.37
N GLU A 24 12.03 6.60 2.69
CA GLU A 24 12.21 6.29 1.27
C GLU A 24 12.30 4.78 1.02
N CYS A 25 12.95 4.01 1.89
CA CYS A 25 13.00 2.55 1.78
C CYS A 25 11.60 1.90 1.96
N LEU A 26 10.82 2.40 2.92
CA LEU A 26 9.44 1.97 3.13
C LEU A 26 8.55 2.32 1.93
N TYR A 27 8.69 3.53 1.40
CA TYR A 27 8.01 3.96 0.18
C TYR A 27 8.35 3.05 -1.00
N GLN A 28 9.63 2.73 -1.21
CA GLN A 28 10.06 1.82 -2.29
C GLN A 28 9.46 0.41 -2.16
N ARG A 29 9.35 -0.14 -0.94
CA ARG A 29 8.65 -1.42 -0.75
C ARG A 29 7.16 -1.33 -1.02
N TYR A 30 6.53 -0.23 -0.60
CA TYR A 30 5.12 0.03 -0.85
C TYR A 30 4.84 0.13 -2.34
N THR A 31 5.63 0.92 -3.09
CA THR A 31 5.48 1.08 -4.54
C THR A 31 5.73 -0.22 -5.28
N LEU A 32 6.76 -1.00 -4.94
CA LEU A 32 7.02 -2.30 -5.59
C LEU A 32 5.82 -3.26 -5.47
N LYS A 33 5.16 -3.29 -4.31
CA LYS A 33 3.95 -4.11 -4.11
C LYS A 33 2.77 -3.59 -4.92
N LEU A 34 2.55 -2.27 -4.93
CA LEU A 34 1.47 -1.64 -5.69
C LEU A 34 1.67 -1.82 -7.21
N GLN A 35 2.90 -1.63 -7.67
CA GLN A 35 3.30 -1.73 -9.07
C GLN A 35 3.28 -3.16 -9.59
N ARG A 36 3.36 -4.19 -8.73
CA ARG A 36 3.16 -5.58 -9.16
C ARG A 36 1.79 -5.81 -9.80
N PHE A 37 0.75 -5.20 -9.27
CA PHE A 37 -0.59 -5.27 -9.86
C PHE A 37 -0.62 -4.54 -11.22
N SER A 38 -0.01 -3.36 -11.29
CA SER A 38 0.12 -2.59 -12.53
C SER A 38 0.90 -3.36 -13.61
N VAL A 39 2.06 -3.93 -13.27
CA VAL A 39 2.89 -4.75 -14.19
C VAL A 39 2.16 -5.99 -14.65
N THR A 40 1.42 -6.67 -13.77
CA THR A 40 0.55 -7.79 -14.18
C THR A 40 -0.50 -7.35 -15.19
N GLY A 41 -1.12 -6.17 -14.97
CA GLY A 41 -2.06 -5.56 -15.91
C GLY A 41 -1.42 -5.22 -17.26
N VAL A 42 -0.20 -4.67 -17.26
CA VAL A 42 0.56 -4.39 -18.49
C VAL A 42 0.83 -5.66 -19.28
N VAL A 43 1.36 -6.70 -18.63
CA VAL A 43 1.67 -7.97 -19.30
C VAL A 43 0.39 -8.58 -19.87
N ALA A 44 -0.72 -8.57 -19.12
CA ALA A 44 -2.01 -9.06 -19.62
C ALA A 44 -2.48 -8.28 -20.86
N LEU A 45 -2.35 -6.95 -20.84
CA LEU A 45 -2.73 -6.10 -21.97
C LEU A 45 -1.86 -6.37 -23.20
N VAL A 46 -0.54 -6.55 -23.03
CA VAL A 46 0.37 -6.92 -24.12
C VAL A 46 0.04 -8.30 -24.68
N VAL A 47 -0.28 -9.29 -23.84
CA VAL A 47 -0.72 -10.63 -24.29
C VAL A 47 -1.97 -10.54 -25.14
N VAL A 48 -2.99 -9.80 -24.69
CA VAL A 48 -4.24 -9.61 -25.44
C VAL A 48 -3.96 -8.93 -26.78
N LEU A 49 -3.18 -7.86 -26.78
CA LEU A 49 -2.82 -7.13 -28.00
C LEU A 49 -2.07 -8.04 -28.99
N CYS A 50 -0.99 -8.70 -28.57
CA CYS A 50 -0.21 -9.60 -29.42
C CYS A 50 -1.05 -10.79 -29.92
N GLY A 51 -1.94 -11.34 -29.08
CA GLY A 51 -2.84 -12.44 -29.44
C GLY A 51 -3.87 -12.03 -30.50
N VAL A 52 -4.48 -10.84 -30.34
CA VAL A 52 -5.42 -10.30 -31.34
C VAL A 52 -4.69 -10.03 -32.66
N MET A 53 -3.50 -9.42 -32.62
CA MET A 53 -2.71 -9.15 -33.83
C MET A 53 -2.29 -10.43 -34.55
N ALA A 54 -1.84 -11.45 -33.80
CA ALA A 54 -1.50 -12.76 -34.37
C ALA A 54 -2.72 -13.45 -34.98
N GLY A 55 -3.87 -13.44 -34.29
CA GLY A 55 -5.11 -14.04 -34.76
C GLY A 55 -5.66 -13.37 -36.02
N LEU A 56 -5.71 -12.04 -36.06
CA LEU A 56 -6.15 -11.28 -37.22
C LEU A 56 -5.25 -11.53 -38.43
N SER A 57 -3.94 -11.56 -38.23
CA SER A 57 -3.00 -11.73 -39.33
C SER A 57 -2.95 -13.18 -39.85
N LEU A 58 -3.16 -14.18 -39.00
CA LEU A 58 -3.35 -15.58 -39.43
C LEU A 58 -4.64 -15.75 -40.23
N GLY A 59 -5.73 -15.12 -39.78
CA GLY A 59 -7.03 -15.18 -40.45
C GLY A 59 -7.03 -14.50 -41.83
N TYR A 60 -6.29 -13.40 -41.99
CA TYR A 60 -6.26 -12.62 -43.23
C TYR A 60 -5.22 -13.13 -44.23
N ASN A 61 -3.97 -13.36 -43.82
CA ASN A 61 -2.88 -13.66 -44.75
C ASN A 61 -2.81 -15.13 -45.14
N GLN A 62 -3.42 -16.04 -44.38
CA GLN A 62 -3.40 -17.51 -44.59
C GLN A 62 -1.99 -18.13 -44.78
N ALA A 63 -0.92 -17.36 -44.54
CA ALA A 63 0.47 -17.75 -44.67
C ALA A 63 1.30 -17.23 -43.47
N PRO A 64 2.32 -17.98 -43.02
CA PRO A 64 3.16 -17.57 -41.91
C PRO A 64 4.15 -16.47 -42.36
N THR A 65 3.79 -15.21 -42.16
CA THR A 65 4.73 -14.08 -42.28
C THR A 65 5.58 -13.95 -41.01
N LEU A 66 6.77 -13.35 -41.11
CA LEU A 66 7.66 -13.17 -39.97
C LEU A 66 7.05 -12.31 -38.85
N HIS A 67 6.22 -11.32 -39.22
CA HIS A 67 5.48 -10.51 -38.25
C HIS A 67 4.52 -11.39 -37.42
N ASN A 68 3.89 -12.39 -38.04
CA ASN A 68 2.95 -13.30 -37.37
C ASN A 68 3.67 -14.26 -36.44
N VAL A 69 4.78 -14.83 -36.91
CA VAL A 69 5.62 -15.73 -36.09
C VAL A 69 6.16 -14.97 -34.88
N PHE A 70 6.64 -13.74 -35.07
CA PHE A 70 7.15 -12.92 -33.99
C PHE A 70 6.06 -12.50 -32.99
N ASN A 71 4.89 -12.08 -33.46
CA ASN A 71 3.76 -11.73 -32.58
C ASN A 71 3.23 -12.93 -31.79
N SER A 72 3.21 -14.11 -32.40
CA SER A 72 2.82 -15.36 -31.74
C SER A 72 3.84 -15.77 -30.69
N PHE A 73 5.14 -15.62 -30.99
CA PHE A 73 6.22 -15.84 -30.04
C PHE A 73 6.13 -14.87 -28.84
N LEU A 74 5.95 -13.58 -29.10
CA LEU A 74 5.78 -12.58 -28.04
C LEU A 74 4.55 -12.84 -27.18
N CYS A 75 3.42 -13.20 -27.80
CA CYS A 75 2.21 -13.58 -27.08
C CYS A 75 2.48 -14.74 -26.10
N LEU A 76 3.15 -15.81 -26.58
CA LEU A 76 3.49 -16.96 -25.75
C LEU A 76 4.49 -16.59 -24.63
N LEU A 77 5.52 -15.81 -24.96
CA LEU A 77 6.50 -15.32 -23.98
C LEU A 77 5.83 -14.51 -22.87
N PHE A 78 5.00 -13.52 -23.22
CA PHE A 78 4.31 -12.71 -22.23
C PHE A 78 3.21 -13.49 -21.48
N ALA A 79 2.59 -14.50 -22.09
CA ALA A 79 1.65 -15.39 -21.40
C ALA A 79 2.35 -16.24 -20.33
N VAL A 80 3.57 -16.73 -20.62
CA VAL A 80 4.41 -17.41 -19.62
C VAL A 80 4.79 -16.44 -18.49
N VAL A 81 5.22 -15.22 -18.82
CA VAL A 81 5.53 -14.19 -17.81
C VAL A 81 4.30 -13.86 -16.95
N LEU A 82 3.11 -13.78 -17.56
CA LEU A 82 1.85 -13.53 -16.85
C LEU A 82 1.54 -14.66 -15.87
N ALA A 83 1.68 -15.92 -16.30
CA ALA A 83 1.50 -17.08 -15.44
C ALA A 83 2.50 -17.07 -14.27
N LEU A 84 3.78 -16.78 -14.53
CA LEU A 84 4.81 -16.67 -13.49
C LEU A 84 4.50 -15.57 -12.47
N LEU A 85 3.94 -14.44 -12.92
CA LEU A 85 3.51 -13.34 -12.05
C LEU A 85 2.29 -13.72 -11.19
N GLN A 86 1.29 -14.39 -11.78
CA GLN A 86 0.06 -14.83 -11.11
C GLN A 86 0.31 -15.92 -10.07
N PHE A 87 1.10 -16.94 -10.40
CA PHE A 87 1.50 -18.00 -9.46
C PHE A 87 2.53 -17.55 -8.42
N ARG A 88 2.86 -16.26 -8.41
CA ARG A 88 3.76 -15.63 -7.45
C ARG A 88 5.16 -16.25 -7.38
N LEU A 89 5.59 -16.92 -8.45
CA LEU A 89 6.90 -17.59 -8.55
C LEU A 89 8.06 -16.59 -8.55
N ILE A 90 7.82 -15.37 -9.04
CA ILE A 90 8.83 -14.30 -9.08
C ILE A 90 8.83 -13.53 -7.74
N ARG A 91 10.00 -13.50 -7.08
CA ARG A 91 10.27 -12.69 -5.89
C ARG A 91 10.30 -11.20 -6.24
N ASP A 92 9.83 -10.34 -5.34
CA ASP A 92 9.69 -8.90 -5.56
C ASP A 92 11.03 -8.21 -5.91
N SER A 93 12.16 -8.78 -5.53
CA SER A 93 13.51 -8.30 -5.90
C SER A 93 13.82 -8.39 -7.39
N HIS A 94 13.19 -9.31 -8.13
CA HIS A 94 13.41 -9.51 -9.56
C HIS A 94 12.45 -8.70 -10.45
N LEU A 95 11.43 -8.08 -9.86
CA LEU A 95 10.42 -7.28 -10.57
C LEU A 95 11.01 -6.13 -11.42
N PRO A 96 11.99 -5.32 -10.96
CA PRO A 96 12.57 -4.28 -11.81
C PRO A 96 13.32 -4.85 -13.03
N TYR A 97 14.02 -5.97 -12.88
CA TYR A 97 14.70 -6.64 -14.00
C TYR A 97 13.70 -7.18 -15.03
N LEU A 98 12.58 -7.74 -14.55
CA LEU A 98 11.48 -8.15 -15.42
C LEU A 98 10.92 -6.97 -16.23
N CYS A 99 10.81 -5.79 -15.61
CA CYS A 99 10.32 -4.59 -16.29
C CYS A 99 11.25 -4.16 -17.43
N TYR A 100 12.57 -4.18 -17.23
CA TYR A 100 13.52 -3.92 -18.33
C TYR A 100 13.43 -4.98 -19.44
N GLY A 101 13.22 -6.25 -19.07
CA GLY A 101 12.99 -7.32 -20.05
C GLY A 101 11.73 -7.08 -20.89
N ILE A 102 10.60 -6.74 -20.26
CA ILE A 102 9.34 -6.41 -20.95
C ILE A 102 9.56 -5.25 -21.93
N LEU A 103 10.21 -4.16 -21.49
CA LEU A 103 10.51 -3.01 -22.34
C LEU A 103 11.36 -3.40 -23.55
N PHE A 104 12.40 -4.20 -23.34
CA PHE A 104 13.27 -4.68 -24.41
C PHE A 104 12.48 -5.44 -25.49
N PHE A 105 11.63 -6.40 -25.09
CA PHE A 105 10.82 -7.16 -26.04
C PHE A 105 9.76 -6.30 -26.74
N THR A 106 9.14 -5.34 -26.03
CA THR A 106 8.21 -4.40 -26.65
C THR A 106 8.90 -3.39 -27.59
N ALA A 107 10.14 -3.00 -27.31
CA ALA A 107 10.94 -2.16 -28.21
C ALA A 107 11.36 -2.93 -29.47
N ALA A 108 11.70 -4.22 -29.33
CA ALA A 108 11.94 -5.10 -30.48
C ALA A 108 10.69 -5.27 -31.35
N PHE A 109 9.51 -5.36 -30.73
CA PHE A 109 8.23 -5.33 -31.44
C PHE A 109 8.03 -4.04 -32.24
N CYS A 110 8.30 -2.87 -31.65
CA CYS A 110 8.27 -1.60 -32.38
C CYS A 110 9.23 -1.61 -33.58
N PHE A 111 10.45 -2.13 -33.41
CA PHE A 111 11.46 -2.17 -34.47
C PHE A 111 11.04 -3.04 -35.66
N ILE A 112 10.48 -4.23 -35.40
CA ILE A 112 10.00 -5.15 -36.45
C ILE A 112 8.78 -4.58 -37.18
N SER A 113 7.97 -3.76 -36.52
CA SER A 113 6.84 -3.04 -37.11
C SER A 113 7.22 -1.77 -37.88
N MET A 114 8.51 -1.43 -38.01
CA MET A 114 8.91 -0.24 -38.75
C MET A 114 8.91 -0.47 -40.27
N PRO A 115 8.57 0.57 -41.06
CA PRO A 115 8.30 0.45 -42.49
C PRO A 115 9.48 -0.07 -43.34
N THR A 116 10.74 0.02 -42.89
CA THR A 116 11.89 -0.46 -43.70
C THR A 116 12.16 -1.95 -43.60
N VAL A 117 11.63 -2.65 -42.59
CA VAL A 117 11.84 -4.10 -42.47
C VAL A 117 11.07 -4.85 -43.58
N GLY A 118 10.07 -4.20 -44.18
CA GLY A 118 9.37 -4.68 -45.39
C GLY A 118 10.28 -4.93 -46.59
N ILE A 119 11.43 -4.27 -46.67
CA ILE A 119 12.45 -4.48 -47.73
C ILE A 119 13.22 -5.80 -47.51
N VAL A 120 13.44 -6.20 -46.26
CA VAL A 120 14.14 -7.45 -45.92
C VAL A 120 13.19 -8.65 -45.96
N PHE A 121 11.91 -8.42 -45.67
CA PHE A 121 10.88 -9.46 -45.62
C PHE A 121 9.59 -8.97 -46.27
N PRO A 122 9.37 -9.28 -47.57
CA PRO A 122 8.23 -8.76 -48.31
C PRO A 122 6.93 -9.32 -47.72
N VAL A 123 6.11 -8.42 -47.18
CA VAL A 123 4.69 -8.67 -46.90
C VAL A 123 3.93 -7.88 -47.94
N ASP A 124 2.99 -8.51 -48.65
CA ASP A 124 2.21 -7.95 -49.79
C ASP A 124 1.25 -6.78 -49.41
N THR A 125 1.51 -6.08 -48.31
CA THR A 125 0.76 -4.89 -47.90
C THR A 125 1.42 -3.64 -48.46
N ARG A 126 0.63 -2.72 -49.01
CA ARG A 126 1.11 -1.36 -49.35
C ARG A 126 1.73 -0.74 -48.10
N GLU A 127 3.04 -0.48 -48.13
CA GLU A 127 3.75 0.23 -47.06
C GLU A 127 3.08 1.60 -46.85
N VAL A 128 2.63 1.88 -45.63
CA VAL A 128 2.07 3.19 -45.27
C VAL A 128 3.01 3.82 -44.25
N MET A 129 3.34 5.11 -44.39
CA MET A 129 4.27 5.81 -43.49
C MET A 129 3.78 5.93 -42.02
N ALA A 130 2.51 5.58 -41.78
CA ALA A 130 1.91 5.47 -40.45
C ALA A 130 2.17 4.10 -39.77
N GLU A 131 2.78 3.16 -40.48
CA GLU A 131 3.16 1.86 -39.94
C GLU A 131 4.20 2.02 -38.82
N GLY A 132 4.01 1.30 -37.71
CA GLY A 132 4.85 1.39 -36.52
C GLY A 132 4.49 2.52 -35.55
N VAL A 133 3.71 3.54 -35.96
CA VAL A 133 3.42 4.72 -35.12
C VAL A 133 2.62 4.33 -33.88
N TRP A 134 1.55 3.55 -34.03
CA TRP A 134 0.69 3.17 -32.90
C TRP A 134 1.42 2.25 -31.91
N GLN A 135 2.32 1.37 -32.40
CA GLN A 135 3.16 0.54 -31.55
C GLN A 135 4.10 1.39 -30.69
N ILE A 136 4.73 2.42 -31.27
CA ILE A 136 5.59 3.34 -30.53
C ILE A 136 4.79 4.13 -29.49
N VAL A 137 3.63 4.68 -29.89
CA VAL A 137 2.73 5.39 -28.96
C VAL A 137 2.38 4.51 -27.77
N PHE A 138 2.04 3.25 -28.04
CA PHE A 138 1.68 2.26 -27.03
C PHE A 138 2.85 1.95 -26.08
N VAL A 139 4.05 1.67 -26.59
CA VAL A 139 5.23 1.35 -25.77
C VAL A 139 5.69 2.55 -24.95
N VAL A 140 5.67 3.75 -25.53
CA VAL A 140 6.00 4.99 -24.79
C VAL A 140 4.98 5.23 -23.68
N PHE A 141 3.69 5.06 -23.95
CA PHE A 141 2.67 5.17 -22.92
C PHE A 141 2.87 4.15 -21.79
N LEU A 142 3.13 2.88 -22.11
CA LEU A 142 3.42 1.84 -21.11
C LEU A 142 4.64 2.20 -20.24
N ALA A 143 5.71 2.68 -20.87
CA ALA A 143 6.95 3.05 -20.19
C ALA A 143 6.75 4.20 -19.19
N TYR A 144 5.95 5.22 -19.55
CA TYR A 144 5.66 6.36 -18.67
C TYR A 144 4.58 6.08 -17.61
N ALA A 145 3.49 5.43 -17.99
CA ALA A 145 2.28 5.38 -17.16
C ALA A 145 2.25 4.20 -16.19
N MET A 146 2.79 3.05 -16.60
CA MET A 146 2.55 1.77 -15.90
C MET A 146 3.82 1.09 -15.41
N MET A 147 4.97 1.40 -16.00
CA MET A 147 6.24 0.77 -15.63
C MET A 147 6.95 1.53 -14.50
N PRO A 148 7.52 0.82 -13.52
CA PRO A 148 8.17 1.41 -12.34
C PRO A 148 9.60 1.87 -12.65
N LEU A 149 9.79 2.61 -13.75
CA LEU A 149 11.10 3.08 -14.20
C LEU A 149 11.43 4.43 -13.61
N GLN A 150 12.73 4.75 -13.61
CA GLN A 150 13.13 6.13 -13.36
C GLN A 150 12.67 7.02 -14.51
N ILE A 151 12.24 8.24 -14.20
CA ILE A 151 11.73 9.19 -15.22
C ILE A 151 12.72 9.41 -16.36
N TRP A 152 14.02 9.46 -16.07
CA TRP A 152 15.07 9.60 -17.08
C TRP A 152 15.19 8.39 -18.01
N GLU A 153 14.95 7.18 -17.51
CA GLU A 153 14.97 5.96 -18.32
C GLU A 153 13.76 5.93 -19.25
N ALA A 154 12.56 6.28 -18.75
CA ALA A 154 11.37 6.41 -19.58
C ALA A 154 11.52 7.49 -20.67
N VAL A 155 12.10 8.65 -20.32
CA VAL A 155 12.41 9.74 -21.27
C VAL A 155 13.42 9.28 -22.32
N LEU A 156 14.44 8.52 -21.94
CA LEU A 156 15.42 7.98 -22.88
C LEU A 156 14.74 7.09 -23.94
N PHE A 157 13.91 6.13 -23.51
CA PHE A 157 13.14 5.28 -24.43
C PHE A 157 12.14 6.10 -25.27
N GLY A 158 11.50 7.09 -24.67
CA GLY A 158 10.56 8.01 -25.31
C GLY A 158 11.19 8.90 -26.39
N ILE A 159 12.51 9.10 -26.37
CA ILE A 159 13.25 9.85 -27.40
C ILE A 159 13.85 8.89 -28.44
N ILE A 160 14.49 7.79 -28.01
CA ILE A 160 15.19 6.88 -28.91
C ILE A 160 14.24 6.23 -29.92
N LEU A 161 13.12 5.66 -29.48
CA LEU A 161 12.20 4.93 -30.37
C LEU A 161 11.58 5.84 -31.46
N PRO A 162 11.03 7.03 -31.12
CA PRO A 162 10.59 7.98 -32.15
C PRO A 162 11.70 8.48 -33.06
N SER A 163 12.92 8.72 -32.54
CA SER A 163 14.03 9.22 -33.34
C SER A 163 14.45 8.19 -34.41
N ILE A 164 14.46 6.90 -34.05
CA ILE A 164 14.71 5.82 -35.01
C ILE A 164 13.61 5.79 -36.07
N HIS A 165 12.32 5.88 -35.68
CA HIS A 165 11.21 5.88 -36.63
C HIS A 165 11.24 7.07 -37.60
N VAL A 166 11.47 8.29 -37.08
CA VAL A 166 11.56 9.53 -37.88
C VAL A 166 12.78 9.50 -38.81
N GLY A 167 13.93 9.03 -38.33
CA GLY A 167 15.13 8.90 -39.16
C GLY A 167 14.95 7.90 -40.30
N LEU A 168 14.29 6.78 -40.01
CA LEU A 168 14.05 5.70 -40.95
C LEU A 168 12.99 6.07 -42.01
N THR A 169 11.89 6.67 -41.58
CA THR A 169 10.88 7.22 -42.51
C THR A 169 11.46 8.36 -43.34
N GLY A 170 12.30 9.22 -42.76
CA GLY A 170 13.03 10.27 -43.49
C GLY A 170 14.00 9.71 -44.54
N TYR A 171 14.71 8.64 -44.24
CA TYR A 171 15.60 7.95 -45.19
C TYR A 171 14.82 7.38 -46.39
N ASN A 172 13.65 6.77 -46.15
CA ASN A 172 12.79 6.27 -47.21
C ASN A 172 12.22 7.37 -48.11
N ILE A 173 11.93 8.56 -47.55
CA ILE A 173 11.51 9.73 -48.34
C ILE A 173 12.65 10.19 -49.27
N TYR A 174 13.89 10.13 -48.79
CA TYR A 174 15.06 10.61 -49.52
C TYR A 174 15.45 9.71 -50.71
N ASN A 175 15.28 8.39 -50.60
CA ASN A 175 15.74 7.40 -51.59
C ASN A 175 14.74 7.06 -52.72
N ASP A 176 13.73 7.91 -52.98
CA ASP A 176 12.64 7.73 -53.97
C ASP A 176 11.60 6.63 -53.66
N ASN A 177 10.47 7.01 -53.03
CA ASN A 177 9.20 6.25 -53.20
C ASN A 177 7.87 6.90 -52.76
N PHE A 178 7.76 8.20 -52.40
CA PHE A 178 6.46 8.75 -51.96
C PHE A 178 6.10 10.17 -52.42
N GLN A 179 4.82 10.30 -52.80
CA GLN A 179 4.10 11.46 -53.33
C GLN A 179 4.06 12.66 -52.36
N TYR A 180 3.67 13.85 -52.89
CA TYR A 180 3.50 15.18 -52.27
C TYR A 180 2.89 15.25 -50.84
N LEU A 181 2.31 14.16 -50.30
CA LEU A 181 1.77 14.05 -48.94
C LEU A 181 2.77 13.50 -47.88
N ALA A 182 3.94 12.99 -48.29
CA ALA A 182 4.89 12.32 -47.39
C ALA A 182 5.44 13.22 -46.26
N TYR A 183 5.75 14.47 -46.61
CA TYR A 183 6.22 15.46 -45.63
C TYR A 183 5.14 15.85 -44.62
N GLN A 184 3.87 15.87 -45.03
CA GLN A 184 2.74 16.14 -44.14
C GLN A 184 2.52 14.99 -43.15
N GLN A 185 2.67 13.74 -43.60
CA GLN A 185 2.58 12.55 -42.75
C GLN A 185 3.74 12.46 -41.76
N LEU A 186 4.98 12.76 -42.19
CA LEU A 186 6.13 12.83 -41.30
C LEU A 186 5.95 13.89 -40.21
N ALA A 187 5.47 15.08 -40.60
CA ALA A 187 5.17 16.15 -39.65
C ALA A 187 4.09 15.73 -38.64
N ALA A 188 3.02 15.07 -39.10
CA ALA A 188 1.98 14.53 -38.22
C ALA A 188 2.52 13.50 -37.22
N ASN A 189 3.38 12.58 -37.68
CA ASN A 189 4.03 11.59 -36.81
C ASN A 189 4.90 12.25 -35.73
N ILE A 190 5.69 13.27 -36.08
CA ILE A 190 6.50 14.04 -35.13
C ILE A 190 5.60 14.70 -34.07
N VAL A 191 4.49 15.33 -34.49
CA VAL A 191 3.52 15.95 -33.57
C VAL A 191 2.94 14.92 -32.60
N ILE A 192 2.57 13.73 -33.09
CA ILE A 192 2.07 12.63 -32.26
C ILE A 192 3.14 12.19 -31.24
N PHE A 193 4.39 12.00 -31.66
CA PHE A 193 5.46 11.58 -30.75
C PHE A 193 5.79 12.61 -29.68
N VAL A 194 5.78 13.91 -30.03
CA VAL A 194 5.92 15.00 -29.05
C VAL A 194 4.74 14.99 -28.09
N GLY A 195 3.52 14.89 -28.60
CA GLY A 195 2.30 14.86 -27.79
C GLY A 195 2.29 13.70 -26.78
N VAL A 196 2.66 12.49 -27.21
CA VAL A 196 2.70 11.30 -26.34
C VAL A 196 3.80 11.40 -25.29
N ASN A 197 4.97 11.96 -25.61
CA ASN A 197 6.03 12.18 -24.62
C ASN A 197 5.60 13.21 -23.57
N VAL A 198 4.97 14.32 -23.98
CA VAL A 198 4.46 15.33 -23.05
C VAL A 198 3.36 14.74 -22.16
N ALA A 199 2.36 14.06 -22.75
CA ALA A 199 1.29 13.42 -22.01
C ALA A 199 1.83 12.34 -21.05
N GLY A 200 2.76 11.50 -21.52
CA GLY A 200 3.42 10.48 -20.72
C GLY A 200 4.18 11.07 -19.53
N LEU A 201 4.94 12.15 -19.75
CA LEU A 201 5.67 12.83 -18.67
C LEU A 201 4.71 13.40 -17.61
N VAL A 202 3.62 14.03 -18.04
CA VAL A 202 2.59 14.57 -17.11
C VAL A 202 1.95 13.44 -16.30
N VAL A 203 1.55 12.35 -16.96
CA VAL A 203 0.95 11.18 -16.29
C VAL A 203 1.92 10.56 -15.29
N ASN A 204 3.19 10.41 -15.65
CA ASN A 204 4.22 9.86 -14.75
C ASN A 204 4.40 10.72 -13.49
N VAL A 205 4.51 12.05 -13.66
CA VAL A 205 4.65 13.00 -12.54
C VAL A 205 3.39 13.02 -11.67
N MET A 206 2.20 13.00 -12.28
CA MET A 206 0.94 12.95 -11.55
C MET A 206 0.82 11.66 -10.73
N MET A 207 1.14 10.51 -11.33
CA MET A 207 1.12 9.21 -10.68
C MET A 207 2.11 9.15 -9.51
N GLU A 208 3.36 9.58 -9.70
CA GLU A 208 4.35 9.57 -8.61
C GLU A 208 3.91 10.44 -7.43
N ARG A 209 3.36 11.65 -7.70
CA ARG A 209 2.83 12.53 -6.65
C ARG A 209 1.63 11.91 -5.95
N ALA A 210 0.71 11.29 -6.69
CA ALA A 210 -0.44 10.61 -6.12
C ALA A 210 -0.02 9.44 -5.22
N GLN A 211 0.93 8.63 -5.66
CA GLN A 211 1.48 7.50 -4.89
C GLN A 211 2.18 7.96 -3.60
N ARG A 212 3.00 9.01 -3.67
CA ARG A 212 3.68 9.57 -2.48
C ARG A 212 2.68 10.14 -1.47
N ARG A 213 1.64 10.85 -1.94
CA ARG A 213 0.56 11.36 -1.07
C ARG A 213 -0.21 10.22 -0.42
N ALA A 214 -0.67 9.25 -1.21
CA ALA A 214 -1.40 8.08 -0.69
C ALA A 214 -0.58 7.30 0.35
N PHE A 215 0.74 7.16 0.14
CA PHE A 215 1.63 6.55 1.12
C PHE A 215 1.70 7.34 2.44
N LEU A 216 1.87 8.67 2.37
CA LEU A 216 1.89 9.52 3.56
C LEU A 216 0.55 9.52 4.29
N ASP A 217 -0.56 9.59 3.56
CA ASP A 217 -1.90 9.55 4.13
C ASP A 217 -2.17 8.22 4.84
N THR A 218 -1.78 7.11 4.22
CA THR A 218 -1.87 5.77 4.84
C THR A 218 -1.05 5.70 6.11
N ARG A 219 0.19 6.22 6.10
CA ARG A 219 1.06 6.24 7.28
C ARG A 219 0.46 7.09 8.41
N ASN A 220 -0.01 8.30 8.09
CA ASN A 220 -0.59 9.21 9.07
C ASN A 220 -1.88 8.62 9.67
N CYS A 221 -2.70 7.94 8.85
CA CYS A 221 -3.88 7.21 9.30
C CYS A 221 -3.51 6.07 10.27
N ILE A 222 -2.49 5.28 9.95
CA ILE A 222 -2.01 4.21 10.84
C ILE A 222 -1.48 4.79 12.16
N ALA A 223 -0.70 5.88 12.10
CA ALA A 223 -0.17 6.54 13.30
C ALA A 223 -1.29 7.06 14.20
N ALA A 224 -2.26 7.78 13.63
CA ALA A 224 -3.42 8.27 14.38
C ALA A 224 -4.24 7.12 14.98
N ARG A 225 -4.40 6.01 14.25
CA ARG A 225 -5.08 4.82 14.79
C ARG A 225 -4.36 4.24 16.00
N LEU A 226 -3.03 4.12 15.96
CA LEU A 226 -2.25 3.61 17.08
C LEU A 226 -2.32 4.53 18.31
N GLU A 227 -2.30 5.85 18.10
CA GLU A 227 -2.47 6.84 19.17
C GLU A 227 -3.85 6.74 19.82
N MET A 228 -4.91 6.63 19.01
CA MET A 228 -6.27 6.41 19.49
C MET A 228 -6.41 5.09 20.27
N GLU A 229 -5.74 4.03 19.84
CA GLU A 229 -5.73 2.75 20.57
C GLU A 229 -5.06 2.87 21.94
N ASP A 230 -3.92 3.56 22.04
CA ASP A 230 -3.23 3.81 23.32
C ASP A 230 -4.04 4.72 24.27
N GLU A 231 -4.67 5.77 23.76
CA GLU A 231 -5.58 6.61 24.54
C GLU A 231 -6.80 5.83 25.05
N ASN A 232 -7.37 4.97 24.21
CA ASN A 232 -8.49 4.11 24.59
C ASN A 232 -8.09 3.09 25.67
N GLU A 233 -6.91 2.48 25.58
CA GLU A 233 -6.39 1.60 26.64
C GLU A 233 -6.19 2.35 27.97
N LYS A 234 -5.66 3.57 27.93
CA LYS A 234 -5.51 4.42 29.12
C LYS A 234 -6.85 4.76 29.74
N LEU A 235 -7.84 5.13 28.93
CA LEU A 235 -9.19 5.42 29.38
C LEU A 235 -9.87 4.19 30.00
N GLU A 236 -9.70 3.01 29.40
CA GLU A 236 -10.22 1.75 29.95
C GLU A 236 -9.57 1.40 31.30
N ARG A 237 -8.26 1.57 31.45
CA ARG A 237 -7.57 1.39 32.74
C ARG A 237 -8.07 2.38 33.80
N LEU A 238 -8.28 3.63 33.44
CA LEU A 238 -8.83 4.64 34.35
C LEU A 238 -10.27 4.30 34.74
N LEU A 239 -11.11 3.87 33.80
CA LEU A 239 -12.49 3.46 34.07
C LEU A 239 -12.53 2.30 35.09
N LEU A 240 -11.71 1.27 34.88
CA LEU A 240 -11.61 0.11 35.77
C LEU A 240 -10.95 0.41 37.12
N SER A 241 -10.18 1.51 37.22
CA SER A 241 -9.61 1.95 38.50
C SER A 241 -10.63 2.60 39.43
N VAL A 242 -11.73 3.13 38.87
CA VAL A 242 -12.80 3.81 39.62
C VAL A 242 -14.01 2.91 39.80
N LEU A 243 -14.34 2.10 38.79
CA LEU A 243 -15.56 1.28 38.75
C LEU A 243 -15.22 -0.21 38.66
N PRO A 244 -15.97 -1.08 39.37
CA PRO A 244 -15.90 -2.51 39.16
C PRO A 244 -16.21 -2.91 37.71
N GLN A 245 -15.54 -3.95 37.22
CA GLN A 245 -15.60 -4.39 35.82
C GLN A 245 -17.03 -4.61 35.30
N HIS A 246 -17.91 -5.22 36.10
CA HIS A 246 -19.28 -5.51 35.69
C HIS A 246 -20.12 -4.24 35.46
N VAL A 247 -19.94 -3.21 36.31
CA VAL A 247 -20.61 -1.91 36.14
C VAL A 247 -20.01 -1.15 34.97
N ALA A 248 -18.68 -1.16 34.83
CA ALA A 248 -17.99 -0.50 33.73
C ALA A 248 -18.42 -1.04 32.36
N MET A 249 -18.65 -2.36 32.24
CA MET A 249 -19.14 -2.99 31.01
C MET A 249 -20.59 -2.62 30.71
N GLU A 250 -21.46 -2.57 31.71
CA GLU A 250 -22.86 -2.11 31.54
C GLU A 250 -22.89 -0.63 31.10
N MET A 251 -22.10 0.22 31.73
CA MET A 251 -21.94 1.63 31.35
C MET A 251 -21.45 1.80 29.91
N LYS A 252 -20.43 1.02 29.52
CA LYS A 252 -19.88 1.03 28.16
C LYS A 252 -20.95 0.64 27.12
N ASN A 253 -21.75 -0.38 27.41
CA ASN A 253 -22.84 -0.81 26.53
C ASN A 253 -23.91 0.27 26.40
N ASP A 254 -24.31 0.92 27.51
CA ASP A 254 -25.30 2.01 27.48
C ASP A 254 -24.80 3.24 26.69
N ILE A 255 -23.49 3.53 26.69
CA ILE A 255 -22.91 4.62 25.88
C ILE A 255 -22.96 4.28 24.38
N LEU A 256 -22.70 3.01 24.03
CA LEU A 256 -22.73 2.54 22.64
C LEU A 256 -24.15 2.48 22.07
N SER A 257 -25.14 2.18 22.91
CA SER A 257 -26.55 2.18 22.58
C SER A 257 -27.33 3.06 23.57
N PRO A 258 -27.38 4.39 23.34
CA PRO A 258 -28.02 5.31 24.25
C PRO A 258 -29.50 4.96 24.40
N VAL A 259 -29.93 4.65 25.62
CA VAL A 259 -31.35 4.54 25.93
C VAL A 259 -31.88 5.95 26.15
N GLU A 260 -32.82 6.40 25.30
CA GLU A 260 -33.44 7.71 25.44
C GLU A 260 -34.22 7.81 26.76
N GLY A 261 -33.83 8.75 27.62
CA GLY A 261 -34.48 9.00 28.90
C GLY A 261 -34.09 10.37 29.48
N GLN A 262 -35.01 11.03 30.17
CA GLN A 262 -34.81 12.36 30.78
C GLN A 262 -33.92 12.35 32.04
N PHE A 263 -33.58 11.18 32.59
CA PHE A 263 -32.81 11.03 33.82
C PHE A 263 -31.51 10.25 33.60
N HIS A 264 -30.45 10.64 34.32
CA HIS A 264 -29.20 9.88 34.36
C HIS A 264 -29.47 8.50 34.98
N LYS A 265 -29.13 7.41 34.27
CA LYS A 265 -29.32 6.03 34.74
C LYS A 265 -28.43 5.78 35.97
N ILE A 266 -29.04 5.35 37.07
CA ILE A 266 -28.32 4.89 38.27
C ILE A 266 -28.18 3.37 38.16
N TYR A 267 -26.96 2.85 38.26
CA TYR A 267 -26.67 1.42 38.19
C TYR A 267 -26.90 0.78 39.57
N ILE A 268 -28.03 0.10 39.74
CA ILE A 268 -28.41 -0.60 40.98
C ILE A 268 -28.68 -2.07 40.64
N GLN A 269 -27.99 -2.99 41.30
CA GLN A 269 -28.19 -4.43 41.18
C GLN A 269 -28.46 -5.03 42.57
N LYS A 270 -29.51 -5.86 42.67
CA LYS A 270 -29.82 -6.61 43.90
C LYS A 270 -29.06 -7.92 43.87
N HIS A 271 -28.21 -8.16 44.86
CA HIS A 271 -27.52 -9.43 45.06
C HIS A 271 -28.07 -10.14 46.31
N GLU A 272 -28.36 -11.43 46.18
CA GLU A 272 -28.78 -12.32 47.27
C GLU A 272 -27.62 -13.27 47.62
N ASN A 273 -27.55 -13.73 48.87
CA ASN A 273 -26.50 -14.63 49.36
C ASN A 273 -25.07 -14.05 49.23
N VAL A 274 -24.88 -12.85 49.79
CA VAL A 274 -23.57 -12.16 49.81
C VAL A 274 -23.09 -12.01 51.25
N SER A 275 -21.77 -11.99 51.43
CA SER A 275 -21.13 -11.82 52.73
C SER A 275 -20.34 -10.52 52.76
N ILE A 276 -20.48 -9.72 53.82
CA ILE A 276 -19.78 -8.44 53.99
C ILE A 276 -18.85 -8.54 55.20
N LEU A 277 -17.60 -8.12 55.03
CA LEU A 277 -16.60 -8.07 56.09
C LEU A 277 -16.23 -6.62 56.39
N PHE A 278 -16.23 -6.28 57.67
CA PHE A 278 -15.68 -5.04 58.20
C PHE A 278 -14.50 -5.37 59.11
N ALA A 279 -13.37 -4.69 58.89
CA ALA A 279 -12.18 -4.79 59.72
C ALA A 279 -11.69 -3.40 60.09
N ASP A 280 -11.50 -3.15 61.38
CA ASP A 280 -11.09 -1.84 61.90
C ASP A 280 -9.85 -1.97 62.80
N ILE A 281 -9.00 -0.94 62.80
CA ILE A 281 -7.75 -0.96 63.56
C ILE A 281 -8.03 -0.52 64.99
N VAL A 282 -7.96 -1.47 65.93
CA VAL A 282 -8.13 -1.17 67.35
C VAL A 282 -7.02 -0.23 67.82
N GLY A 283 -7.41 0.92 68.39
CA GLY A 283 -6.47 1.89 68.95
C GLY A 283 -5.80 2.81 67.92
N PHE A 284 -6.34 2.91 66.69
CA PHE A 284 -5.80 3.76 65.64
C PHE A 284 -5.58 5.22 66.06
N THR A 285 -6.49 5.82 66.83
CA THR A 285 -6.36 7.21 67.29
C THR A 285 -5.06 7.45 68.08
N VAL A 286 -4.66 6.47 68.91
CA VAL A 286 -3.41 6.58 69.69
C VAL A 286 -2.21 6.47 68.76
N LEU A 287 -2.23 5.51 67.84
CA LEU A 287 -1.17 5.31 66.84
C LEU A 287 -1.00 6.57 65.96
N ALA A 288 -2.09 7.12 65.44
CA ALA A 288 -2.08 8.32 64.60
C ALA A 288 -1.57 9.57 65.35
N SER A 289 -1.76 9.64 66.67
CA SER A 289 -1.25 10.74 67.49
C SER A 289 0.27 10.70 67.73
N GLN A 290 0.88 9.52 67.56
CA GLN A 290 2.31 9.27 67.84
C GLN A 290 3.18 9.22 66.58
N CYS A 291 2.58 9.16 65.39
CA CYS A 291 3.29 9.07 64.11
C CYS A 291 3.23 10.40 63.35
N SER A 292 4.24 10.67 62.51
CA SER A 292 4.11 11.73 61.51
C SER A 292 3.09 11.32 60.44
N ALA A 293 2.49 12.31 59.76
CA ALA A 293 1.51 12.04 58.69
C ALA A 293 2.10 11.16 57.58
N GLN A 294 3.38 11.33 57.25
CA GLN A 294 4.03 10.55 56.20
C GLN A 294 4.27 9.09 56.61
N GLU A 295 4.65 8.84 57.87
CA GLU A 295 4.81 7.49 58.40
C GLU A 295 3.46 6.77 58.52
N LEU A 296 2.42 7.47 58.96
CA LEU A 296 1.07 6.93 59.06
C LEU A 296 0.53 6.51 57.68
N VAL A 297 0.68 7.38 56.66
CA VAL A 297 0.24 7.07 55.29
C VAL A 297 1.03 5.90 54.70
N ARG A 298 2.34 5.81 54.96
CA ARG A 298 3.14 4.65 54.52
C ARG A 298 2.67 3.35 55.17
N LEU A 299 2.44 3.36 56.49
CA LEU A 299 1.95 2.20 57.22
C LEU A 299 0.58 1.74 56.71
N LEU A 300 -0.35 2.69 56.51
CA LEU A 300 -1.69 2.39 56.00
C LEU A 300 -1.64 1.87 54.56
N ASN A 301 -0.83 2.46 53.68
CA ASN A 301 -0.66 1.95 52.31
C ASN A 301 -0.08 0.54 52.28
N GLU A 302 0.87 0.21 53.16
CA GLU A 302 1.41 -1.14 53.23
C GLU A 302 0.38 -2.14 53.77
N LEU A 303 -0.32 -1.79 54.85
CA LEU A 303 -1.35 -2.63 55.45
C LEU A 303 -2.51 -2.89 54.47
N PHE A 304 -3.09 -1.82 53.91
CA PHE A 304 -4.18 -1.92 52.96
C PHE A 304 -3.74 -2.56 51.64
N GLY A 305 -2.49 -2.35 51.21
CA GLY A 305 -1.93 -3.09 50.07
C GLY A 305 -1.89 -4.60 50.31
N ARG A 306 -1.55 -5.05 51.52
CA ARG A 306 -1.62 -6.48 51.88
C ARG A 306 -3.06 -6.98 51.99
N PHE A 307 -3.99 -6.18 52.50
CA PHE A 307 -5.41 -6.53 52.52
C PHE A 307 -6.00 -6.61 51.11
N ASP A 308 -5.63 -5.72 50.20
CA ASP A 308 -6.02 -5.76 48.80
C ASP A 308 -5.53 -7.06 48.15
N GLN A 309 -4.28 -7.46 48.41
CA GLN A 309 -3.71 -8.69 47.89
C GLN A 309 -4.45 -9.92 48.43
N LEU A 310 -4.70 -9.99 49.75
CA LEU A 310 -5.50 -11.05 50.35
C LEU A 310 -6.93 -11.08 49.81
N ALA A 311 -7.55 -9.93 49.60
CA ALA A 311 -8.88 -9.85 49.03
C ALA A 311 -8.89 -10.38 47.60
N HIS A 312 -7.89 -10.03 46.78
CA HIS A 312 -7.73 -10.56 45.42
C HIS A 312 -7.56 -12.08 45.42
N ASP A 313 -6.67 -12.61 46.26
CA ASP A 313 -6.38 -14.05 46.37
C ASP A 313 -7.59 -14.86 46.84
N ASN A 314 -8.47 -14.26 47.66
CA ASN A 314 -9.70 -14.88 48.13
C ASN A 314 -10.94 -14.52 47.28
N HIS A 315 -10.75 -13.85 46.14
CA HIS A 315 -11.82 -13.35 45.26
C HIS A 315 -12.90 -12.51 45.98
N CYS A 316 -12.47 -11.70 46.95
CA CYS A 316 -13.30 -10.69 47.60
C CYS A 316 -13.14 -9.35 46.89
N LEU A 317 -14.24 -8.63 46.71
CA LEU A 317 -14.24 -7.28 46.15
C LEU A 317 -14.10 -6.26 47.27
N ARG A 318 -13.01 -5.48 47.26
CA ARG A 318 -12.90 -4.29 48.11
C ARG A 318 -13.93 -3.25 47.67
N ILE A 319 -14.72 -2.74 48.61
CA ILE A 319 -15.67 -1.66 48.30
C ILE A 319 -15.02 -0.31 48.51
N LYS A 320 -14.47 -0.04 49.72
CA LYS A 320 -13.76 1.21 50.01
C LYS A 320 -13.05 1.13 51.37
N ILE A 321 -12.28 2.17 51.67
CA ILE A 321 -11.64 2.43 52.97
C ILE A 321 -12.33 3.66 53.58
N LEU A 322 -12.69 3.58 54.86
CA LEU A 322 -13.31 4.67 55.63
C LEU A 322 -12.43 4.94 56.85
N GLY A 323 -11.46 5.84 56.70
CA GLY A 323 -10.47 6.09 57.75
C GLY A 323 -9.55 4.88 57.95
N ASP A 324 -9.60 4.30 59.13
CA ASP A 324 -8.92 3.08 59.59
C ASP A 324 -9.70 1.78 59.33
N CYS A 325 -10.96 1.89 58.91
CA CYS A 325 -11.81 0.75 58.59
C CYS A 325 -11.66 0.32 57.12
N TYR A 326 -11.40 -0.97 56.90
CA TYR A 326 -11.40 -1.65 55.62
C TYR A 326 -12.66 -2.52 55.48
N TYR A 327 -13.34 -2.44 54.33
CA TYR A 327 -14.50 -3.30 54.08
C TYR A 327 -14.53 -3.88 52.67
N CYS A 328 -14.85 -5.18 52.61
CA CYS A 328 -14.93 -5.95 51.38
C CYS A 328 -16.16 -6.86 51.39
N VAL A 329 -16.54 -7.34 50.21
CA VAL A 329 -17.71 -8.17 49.98
C VAL A 329 -17.30 -9.40 49.19
N SER A 330 -17.89 -10.56 49.53
CA SER A 330 -17.78 -11.80 48.76
C SER A 330 -19.15 -12.16 48.17
N GLY A 331 -19.14 -12.83 47.01
CA GLY A 331 -20.33 -13.21 46.26
C GLY A 331 -20.84 -12.15 45.26
N ILE A 332 -20.02 -11.13 44.95
CA ILE A 332 -20.31 -10.10 43.93
C ILE A 332 -19.03 -9.86 43.10
N PRO A 333 -19.10 -9.78 41.76
CA PRO A 333 -20.31 -9.91 40.93
C PRO A 333 -20.83 -11.34 40.80
N ASP A 334 -19.94 -12.32 40.92
CA ASP A 334 -20.27 -13.73 40.75
C ASP A 334 -20.64 -14.38 42.10
N PRO A 335 -21.82 -15.03 42.20
CA PRO A 335 -22.22 -15.74 43.42
C PRO A 335 -21.26 -16.90 43.72
N ARG A 336 -20.99 -17.11 45.01
CA ARG A 336 -20.15 -18.21 45.51
C ARG A 336 -20.94 -19.13 46.44
N ALA A 337 -20.60 -20.42 46.41
CA ALA A 337 -21.32 -21.46 47.13
C ALA A 337 -20.66 -21.87 48.45
N ASP A 338 -19.38 -21.53 48.63
CA ASP A 338 -18.53 -21.78 49.80
C ASP A 338 -18.63 -20.66 50.85
#